data_AF-A0A957ITM1-F1
#
_entry.id   AF-A0A957ITM1-F1
#
_cell.length_a   1.000
_cell.length_b   1.000
_cell.length_c   1.000
_cell.angle_alpha   90.00
_cell.angle_beta   90.00
_cell.angle_gamma   90.00
#
_symmetry.space_group_name_H-M   'P 1'
#
loop_
_entity.id
_entity.type
_entity.pdbx_description
1 polymer ?
#
loop_
_entity_poly.entity_id
_entity_poly.type
_entity_poly.pdbx_seq_one_letter_code
_entity_poly.pdbx_strand_id
1 'polypeptide(L)'
;MISFWETGRRKIHYSERSTQLCLIQVLHKHGGIQTVDEANELLRLGRYDVLSAAEMQEINRAWAAPVAMAAPHAVYRPSWPMVYEWLDGVFRWSEADDHARMSWAGMVIWSLGVVNGRLSPDHFLAFLAACLLWIAAIWLLVPALQWPLTPQPVLQQAVVRLLAGWFGLPLLLALFTKADGMEQDQHPRLPLLLLKLTGAVVGFNLVVLLLLMVAAGWYYLLLPPLLWGWRLVVLLPLLLGHIAARRIPVDRLKMYQGELRAHAVDYWFFGMYLLTGLMVGAALFWGYRFWANPAVGTSFLLVMLGIVLWERQKKRPLSPLLLIILLGFAFPLLMAWLLLFVSPIGHVAINTPAAAIETGLGLAYVMSLWSLGLTLQLRTPSLSRQLPIGGLLLLAVGLSLYLLVWKLVPAWLNLLGFVVAAMGLIGWGYSQPPAEDTKPPAGGSPGG
;
A
#
# COMPACT_ATOMS: atom_id res chain seq x y z
N MET A 1 13.40 -35.61 -25.62
CA MET A 1 12.57 -35.80 -24.40
C MET A 1 12.98 -34.80 -23.32
N ILE A 2 14.27 -34.70 -22.99
CA ILE A 2 14.84 -33.70 -22.06
C ILE A 2 14.47 -32.25 -22.43
N SER A 3 14.51 -31.90 -23.72
CA SER A 3 14.14 -30.55 -24.20
C SER A 3 12.69 -30.12 -23.88
N PHE A 4 11.76 -31.07 -23.70
CA PHE A 4 10.38 -30.76 -23.30
C PHE A 4 10.27 -30.45 -21.79
N TRP A 5 11.21 -30.94 -20.98
CA TRP A 5 11.29 -30.64 -19.56
C TRP A 5 11.94 -29.28 -19.32
N GLU A 6 13.03 -28.98 -20.04
CA GLU A 6 13.74 -27.69 -19.98
C GLU A 6 12.84 -26.51 -20.38
N THR A 7 11.97 -26.72 -21.37
CA THR A 7 11.02 -25.70 -21.83
C THR A 7 9.73 -25.63 -21.00
N GLY A 8 9.61 -26.44 -19.93
CA GLY A 8 8.43 -26.49 -19.07
C GLY A 8 7.16 -27.06 -19.75
N ARG A 9 7.28 -27.60 -20.96
CA ARG A 9 6.14 -28.14 -21.74
C ARG A 9 5.59 -29.45 -21.18
N ARG A 10 6.42 -30.24 -20.50
CA ARG A 10 6.01 -31.45 -19.77
C ARG A 10 6.79 -31.55 -18.46
N LYS A 11 6.14 -32.04 -17.41
CA LYS A 11 6.82 -32.46 -16.17
C LYS A 11 7.12 -33.95 -16.25
N ILE A 12 8.19 -34.39 -15.59
CA ILE A 12 8.46 -35.82 -15.40
C ILE A 12 7.32 -36.36 -14.54
N HIS A 13 6.65 -37.41 -14.98
CA HIS A 13 5.56 -38.00 -14.21
C HIS A 13 6.14 -38.65 -12.95
N TYR A 14 5.43 -38.63 -11.83
CA TYR A 14 5.91 -39.22 -10.56
C TYR A 14 6.19 -40.73 -10.67
N SER A 15 5.53 -41.41 -11.60
CA SER A 15 5.76 -42.83 -11.89
C SER A 15 7.08 -43.11 -12.62
N GLU A 16 7.75 -42.07 -13.14
CA GLU A 16 9.03 -42.18 -13.84
C GLU A 16 10.21 -41.93 -12.86
N ARG A 17 10.13 -42.51 -11.65
CA ARG A 17 11.16 -42.33 -10.62
C ARG A 17 12.55 -42.75 -11.09
N SER A 18 12.65 -43.83 -11.86
CA SER A 18 13.91 -44.28 -12.48
C SER A 18 14.55 -43.22 -13.37
N THR A 19 13.74 -42.47 -14.12
CA THR A 19 14.21 -41.37 -14.96
C THR A 19 14.77 -40.22 -14.13
N GLN A 20 14.15 -39.91 -12.99
CA GLN A 20 14.62 -38.89 -12.05
C GLN A 20 15.96 -39.30 -11.42
N LEU A 21 16.08 -40.56 -10.97
CA LEU A 21 17.31 -41.10 -10.39
C LEU A 21 18.45 -41.10 -11.41
N CYS A 22 18.18 -41.51 -12.66
CA CYS A 22 19.14 -41.47 -13.75
C CYS A 22 19.62 -40.03 -14.03
N LEU A 23 18.72 -39.05 -14.04
CA LEU A 23 19.09 -37.65 -14.22
C LEU A 23 20.00 -37.15 -13.10
N ILE A 24 19.66 -37.43 -11.83
CA ILE A 24 20.49 -37.05 -10.68
C ILE A 24 21.86 -37.73 -10.76
N GLN A 25 21.91 -39.01 -11.15
CA GLN A 25 23.15 -39.76 -11.29
C GLN A 25 24.06 -39.17 -12.38
N VAL A 26 23.48 -38.79 -13.54
CA VAL A 26 24.22 -38.12 -14.62
C VAL A 26 24.74 -36.75 -14.15
N LEU A 27 23.90 -35.94 -13.51
CA LEU A 27 24.30 -34.62 -13.00
C LEU A 27 25.42 -34.75 -11.96
N HIS A 28 25.32 -35.71 -11.04
CA HIS A 28 26.37 -35.98 -10.06
C HIS A 28 27.67 -36.43 -10.72
N LYS A 29 27.60 -37.36 -11.68
CA LYS A 29 28.78 -37.85 -12.43
C LYS A 29 29.53 -36.73 -13.15
N HIS A 30 28.82 -35.69 -13.58
CA HIS A 30 29.41 -34.53 -14.28
C HIS A 30 29.64 -33.31 -13.38
N GLY A 31 29.53 -33.46 -12.05
CA GLY A 31 29.82 -32.40 -11.09
C GLY A 31 28.76 -31.29 -10.99
N GLY A 32 27.59 -31.47 -11.60
CA GLY A 32 26.46 -30.54 -11.51
C GLY A 32 25.68 -30.64 -10.20
N ILE A 33 25.76 -31.77 -9.50
CA ILE A 33 25.25 -31.98 -8.13
C ILE A 33 26.35 -32.65 -7.33
N GLN A 34 26.76 -32.07 -6.20
CA GLN A 34 27.86 -32.58 -5.39
C GLN A 34 27.36 -33.21 -4.08
N THR A 35 26.22 -32.74 -3.58
CA THR A 35 25.69 -33.13 -2.26
C THR A 35 24.28 -33.73 -2.34
N VAL A 36 23.93 -34.52 -1.32
CA VAL A 36 22.57 -35.07 -1.15
C VAL A 36 21.53 -33.96 -1.01
N ASP A 37 21.89 -32.87 -0.34
CA ASP A 37 20.99 -31.74 -0.11
C ASP A 37 20.63 -31.04 -1.42
N GLU A 38 21.60 -30.82 -2.32
CA GLU A 38 21.35 -30.30 -3.67
C GLU A 38 20.44 -31.22 -4.49
N ALA A 39 20.66 -32.55 -4.42
CA ALA A 39 19.80 -33.52 -5.09
C ALA A 39 18.36 -33.47 -4.56
N ASN A 40 18.19 -33.38 -3.24
CA ASN A 40 16.88 -33.29 -2.60
C ASN A 40 16.20 -31.94 -2.85
N GLU A 41 16.96 -30.84 -2.94
CA GLU A 41 16.45 -29.53 -3.33
C GLU A 41 15.93 -29.55 -4.77
N LEU A 42 16.68 -30.14 -5.70
CA LEU A 42 16.25 -30.32 -7.09
C LEU A 42 14.93 -31.11 -7.17
N LEU A 43 14.81 -32.20 -6.41
CA LEU A 43 13.58 -33.00 -6.34
C LEU A 43 12.41 -32.20 -5.78
N ARG A 44 12.62 -31.40 -4.72
CA ARG A 44 11.58 -30.56 -4.11
C ARG A 44 11.10 -29.45 -5.06
N LEU A 45 12.01 -28.81 -5.80
CA LEU A 45 11.64 -27.84 -6.84
C LEU A 45 10.76 -28.47 -7.92
N GLY A 46 11.02 -29.75 -8.23
CA GLY A 46 10.19 -30.58 -9.10
C GLY A 46 8.88 -31.09 -8.48
N ARG A 47 8.65 -30.85 -7.17
CA ARG A 47 7.57 -31.43 -6.35
C ARG A 47 7.58 -32.96 -6.28
N TYR A 48 8.77 -33.54 -6.20
CA TYR A 48 8.98 -34.97 -6.00
C TYR A 48 9.44 -35.24 -4.56
N ASP A 49 9.28 -36.49 -4.13
CA ASP A 49 9.79 -36.95 -2.84
C ASP A 49 11.32 -36.96 -2.84
N VAL A 50 11.90 -36.70 -1.66
CA VAL A 50 13.35 -36.76 -1.42
C VAL A 50 13.90 -38.17 -1.68
N LEU A 51 15.21 -38.29 -1.86
CA LEU A 51 15.86 -39.58 -2.05
C LEU A 51 15.71 -40.43 -0.78
N SER A 52 15.33 -41.70 -0.96
CA SER A 52 15.38 -42.71 0.08
C SER A 52 16.82 -43.21 0.29
N ALA A 53 17.09 -43.87 1.42
CA ALA A 53 18.43 -44.39 1.72
C ALA A 53 18.93 -45.39 0.65
N ALA A 54 18.02 -46.21 0.10
CA ALA A 54 18.34 -47.14 -0.97
C ALA A 54 18.74 -46.42 -2.27
N GLU A 55 17.99 -45.38 -2.64
CA GLU A 55 18.27 -44.55 -3.82
C GLU A 55 19.57 -43.74 -3.66
N MET A 56 19.86 -43.23 -2.46
CA MET A 56 21.14 -42.58 -2.16
C MET A 56 22.30 -43.55 -2.38
N GLN A 57 22.17 -44.79 -1.90
CA GLN A 57 23.20 -45.83 -2.06
C GLN A 57 23.39 -46.24 -3.53
N GLU A 58 22.33 -46.22 -4.35
CA GLU A 58 22.36 -46.49 -5.78
C GLU A 58 23.11 -45.38 -6.56
N ILE A 59 22.86 -44.12 -6.22
CA ILE A 59 23.48 -42.97 -6.89
C ILE A 59 24.95 -42.80 -6.49
N ASN A 60 25.23 -42.77 -5.19
CA ASN A 60 26.58 -42.65 -4.63
C ASN A 60 26.64 -43.27 -3.23
N ARG A 61 27.37 -44.37 -3.07
CA ARG A 61 27.53 -45.03 -1.75
C ARG A 61 28.06 -44.09 -0.65
N ALA A 62 28.82 -43.05 -0.99
CA ALA A 62 29.32 -42.08 -0.03
C ALA A 62 28.20 -41.22 0.58
N TRP A 63 27.08 -41.05 -0.12
CA TRP A 63 25.90 -40.32 0.37
C TRP A 63 25.12 -41.09 1.43
N ALA A 64 25.24 -42.42 1.46
CA ALA A 64 24.61 -43.27 2.46
C ALA A 64 25.45 -43.41 3.75
N ALA A 65 26.70 -42.92 3.75
CA ALA A 65 27.50 -42.90 4.96
C ALA A 65 26.90 -41.86 5.93
N PRO A 66 26.72 -42.20 7.23
CA PRO A 66 26.30 -41.22 8.21
C PRO A 66 27.35 -40.10 8.26
N VAL A 67 27.02 -38.96 7.66
CA VAL A 67 27.86 -37.79 7.65
C VAL A 67 28.11 -37.43 9.11
N ALA A 68 29.33 -37.64 9.59
CA ALA A 68 29.77 -37.05 10.84
C ALA A 68 29.49 -35.55 10.70
N MET A 69 28.53 -35.03 11.48
CA MET A 69 28.05 -33.66 11.36
C MET A 69 29.20 -32.71 11.62
N ALA A 70 29.96 -32.38 10.57
CA ALA A 70 30.78 -31.20 10.55
C ALA A 70 29.81 -30.05 10.77
N ALA A 71 30.02 -29.30 11.86
CA ALA A 71 29.17 -28.19 12.24
C ALA A 71 28.94 -27.33 10.98
N PRO A 72 27.67 -27.11 10.58
CA PRO A 72 27.38 -26.38 9.36
C PRO A 72 28.10 -25.04 9.46
N HIS A 73 28.97 -24.74 8.49
CA HIS A 73 29.47 -23.39 8.30
C HIS A 73 28.23 -22.53 8.18
N ALA A 74 27.95 -21.75 9.23
CA ALA A 74 26.78 -20.90 9.28
C ALA A 74 26.94 -19.88 8.15
N VAL A 75 26.38 -20.20 6.99
CA VAL A 75 26.19 -19.23 5.91
C VAL A 75 25.34 -18.15 6.54
N TYR A 76 25.96 -17.00 6.79
CA TYR A 76 25.30 -15.85 7.39
C TYR A 76 24.16 -15.43 6.46
N ARG A 77 22.96 -15.93 6.75
CA ARG A 77 21.72 -15.46 6.11
C ARG A 77 21.26 -14.26 6.92
N PRO A 78 21.35 -13.04 6.40
CA PRO A 78 20.84 -11.87 7.11
C PRO A 78 19.34 -12.07 7.40
N SER A 79 18.88 -11.60 8.56
CA SER A 79 17.49 -11.73 9.05
C SER A 79 16.43 -11.03 8.19
N TRP A 80 16.83 -10.46 7.06
CA TRP A 80 16.00 -9.69 6.13
C TRP A 80 16.03 -10.32 4.73
N PRO A 81 15.55 -11.56 4.56
CA PRO A 81 15.65 -12.30 3.30
C PRO A 81 15.07 -11.53 2.11
N MET A 82 13.98 -10.78 2.32
CA MET A 82 13.38 -9.95 1.27
C MET A 82 14.28 -8.79 0.79
N VAL A 83 15.00 -8.15 1.71
CA VAL A 83 15.94 -7.06 1.35
C VAL A 83 17.16 -7.66 0.66
N TYR A 84 17.64 -8.81 1.14
CA TYR A 84 18.76 -9.51 0.54
C TYR A 84 18.43 -10.02 -0.86
N GLU A 85 17.29 -10.67 -1.08
CA GLU A 85 16.82 -11.10 -2.40
C GLU A 85 16.64 -9.92 -3.36
N TRP A 86 16.14 -8.77 -2.87
CA TRP A 86 16.05 -7.56 -3.68
C TRP A 86 17.43 -7.01 -4.05
N LEU A 87 18.33 -6.86 -3.07
CA LEU A 87 19.70 -6.41 -3.30
C LEU A 87 20.45 -7.38 -4.22
N ASP A 88 20.23 -8.68 -4.07
CA ASP A 88 20.78 -9.71 -4.94
C ASP A 88 20.24 -9.59 -6.37
N GLY A 89 18.95 -9.35 -6.55
CA GLY A 89 18.38 -9.09 -7.88
C GLY A 89 18.97 -7.85 -8.56
N VAL A 90 19.28 -6.80 -7.79
CA VAL A 90 19.85 -5.54 -8.30
C VAL A 90 21.34 -5.67 -8.58
N PHE A 91 22.10 -6.20 -7.63
CA PHE A 91 23.57 -6.21 -7.62
C PHE A 91 24.20 -7.58 -7.93
N ARG A 92 23.40 -8.63 -8.11
CA ARG A 92 23.85 -10.02 -8.36
C ARG A 92 24.90 -10.48 -7.36
N TRP A 93 24.63 -10.32 -6.07
CA TRP A 93 25.54 -10.73 -5.01
C TRP A 93 25.78 -12.25 -4.99
N SER A 94 24.83 -13.03 -5.47
CA SER A 94 24.92 -14.48 -5.69
C SER A 94 25.92 -14.87 -6.77
N GLU A 95 26.23 -13.95 -7.69
CA GLU A 95 27.24 -14.13 -8.74
C GLU A 95 28.61 -13.59 -8.34
N ALA A 96 28.74 -12.91 -7.20
CA ALA A 96 30.01 -12.36 -6.74
C ALA A 96 30.97 -13.49 -6.35
N ASP A 97 32.28 -13.32 -6.56
CA ASP A 97 33.27 -14.29 -6.10
C ASP A 97 33.20 -14.47 -4.56
N ASP A 98 33.57 -15.63 -4.05
CA ASP A 98 33.47 -15.95 -2.61
C ASP A 98 34.22 -14.91 -1.74
N HIS A 99 35.33 -14.38 -2.24
CA HIS A 99 36.10 -13.33 -1.57
C HIS A 99 35.33 -12.00 -1.46
N ALA A 100 34.52 -11.68 -2.48
CA ALA A 100 33.65 -10.51 -2.47
C ALA A 100 32.44 -10.72 -1.55
N ARG A 101 31.88 -11.94 -1.46
CA ARG A 101 30.75 -12.27 -0.56
C ARG A 101 31.12 -12.29 0.93
N MET A 102 32.36 -12.64 1.24
CA MET A 102 32.81 -12.77 2.64
C MET A 102 33.09 -11.43 3.34
N SER A 103 33.12 -10.30 2.62
CA SER A 103 33.37 -8.98 3.21
C SER A 103 32.40 -7.92 2.71
N TRP A 104 32.01 -6.99 3.59
CA TRP A 104 31.20 -5.83 3.20
C TRP A 104 31.89 -4.96 2.15
N ALA A 105 33.20 -4.77 2.27
CA ALA A 105 33.99 -4.04 1.29
C ALA A 105 33.96 -4.72 -0.08
N GLY A 106 34.14 -6.05 -0.13
CA GLY A 106 34.04 -6.85 -1.34
C GLY A 106 32.66 -6.76 -2.00
N MET A 107 31.58 -6.87 -1.22
CA MET A 107 30.21 -6.72 -1.72
C MET A 107 29.94 -5.32 -2.28
N VAL A 108 30.45 -4.26 -1.64
CA VAL A 108 30.32 -2.88 -2.15
C VAL A 108 31.11 -2.70 -3.44
N ILE A 109 32.36 -3.18 -3.51
CA ILE A 109 33.19 -3.09 -4.72
C ILE A 109 32.55 -3.88 -5.86
N TRP A 110 32.05 -5.09 -5.61
CA TRP A 110 31.31 -5.88 -6.59
C TRP A 110 30.04 -5.16 -7.06
N SER A 111 29.27 -4.60 -6.12
CA SER A 111 28.06 -3.83 -6.46
C SER A 111 28.40 -2.64 -7.37
N LEU A 112 29.50 -1.93 -7.08
CA LEU A 112 30.00 -0.86 -7.92
C LEU A 112 30.49 -1.37 -9.28
N GLY A 113 31.15 -2.53 -9.32
CA GLY A 113 31.62 -3.19 -10.55
C GLY A 113 30.47 -3.66 -11.45
N VAL A 114 29.43 -4.25 -10.87
CA VAL A 114 28.20 -4.66 -11.56
C VAL A 114 27.44 -3.44 -12.06
N VAL A 115 27.36 -2.37 -11.27
CA VAL A 115 26.76 -1.10 -11.73
C VAL A 115 27.60 -0.51 -12.86
N ASN A 116 28.92 -0.47 -12.73
CA ASN A 116 29.84 0.12 -13.71
C ASN A 116 29.84 -0.67 -15.04
N GLY A 117 29.88 -2.00 -14.98
CA GLY A 117 29.78 -2.87 -16.16
C GLY A 117 28.40 -2.85 -16.83
N ARG A 118 27.38 -2.33 -16.15
CA ARG A 118 26.00 -2.15 -16.66
C ARG A 118 25.67 -0.72 -17.06
N LEU A 119 26.61 0.22 -16.95
CA LEU A 119 26.43 1.58 -17.46
C LEU A 119 26.47 1.57 -19.00
N SER A 120 25.47 0.96 -19.63
CA SER A 120 25.14 1.31 -21.00
C SER A 120 24.63 2.76 -21.01
N PRO A 121 24.80 3.49 -22.12
CA PRO A 121 24.29 4.86 -22.25
C PRO A 121 22.82 4.98 -21.83
N ASP A 122 22.00 3.98 -22.16
CA ASP A 122 20.58 3.94 -21.79
C ASP A 122 20.36 3.83 -20.28
N HIS A 123 21.13 2.99 -19.58
CA HIS A 123 21.02 2.86 -18.11
C HIS A 123 21.51 4.11 -17.40
N PHE A 124 22.57 4.75 -17.92
CA PHE A 124 23.05 6.02 -17.38
C PHE A 124 22.02 7.14 -17.57
N LEU A 125 21.41 7.25 -18.74
CA LEU A 125 20.32 8.21 -19.00
C LEU A 125 19.11 7.93 -18.10
N ALA A 126 18.75 6.67 -17.90
CA ALA A 126 17.68 6.29 -16.97
C ALA A 126 18.01 6.67 -15.52
N PHE A 127 19.25 6.45 -15.08
CA PHE A 127 19.73 6.88 -13.77
C PHE A 127 19.67 8.41 -13.62
N LEU A 128 20.16 9.15 -14.61
CA LEU A 128 20.09 10.61 -14.62
C LEU A 128 18.64 11.11 -14.57
N ALA A 129 17.74 10.49 -15.35
CA ALA A 129 16.32 10.80 -15.32
C ALA A 129 15.70 10.52 -13.93
N ALA A 130 16.07 9.40 -13.28
CA ALA A 130 15.63 9.08 -11.93
C ALA A 130 16.14 10.11 -10.89
N CYS A 131 17.40 10.52 -10.98
CA CYS A 131 17.98 11.57 -10.15
C CYS A 131 17.27 12.91 -10.33
N LEU A 132 17.00 13.32 -11.58
CA LEU A 132 16.26 14.54 -11.89
C LEU A 132 14.83 14.48 -11.36
N LEU A 133 14.17 13.32 -11.49
CA LEU A 133 12.83 13.11 -10.98
C LEU A 133 12.78 13.15 -9.44
N TRP A 134 13.81 12.64 -8.77
CA TRP A 134 13.96 12.74 -7.33
C TRP A 134 14.19 14.19 -6.87
N ILE A 135 15.05 14.95 -7.55
CA ILE A 135 15.26 16.37 -7.27
C ILE A 135 13.94 17.15 -7.47
N ALA A 136 13.21 16.87 -8.55
CA ALA A 136 11.90 17.45 -8.80
C ALA A 136 10.90 17.10 -7.69
N ALA A 137 10.87 15.84 -7.24
CA ALA A 137 10.02 15.41 -6.15
C ALA A 137 10.38 16.08 -4.81
N ILE A 138 11.67 16.26 -4.51
CA ILE A 138 12.11 17.04 -3.35
C ILE A 138 11.56 18.47 -3.45
N TRP A 139 11.76 19.12 -4.59
CA TRP A 139 11.36 20.51 -4.79
C TRP A 139 9.84 20.71 -4.71
N LEU A 140 9.07 19.75 -5.23
CA LEU A 140 7.60 19.82 -5.28
C LEU A 140 6.94 19.38 -3.97
N LEU A 141 7.42 18.32 -3.32
CA LEU A 141 6.71 17.71 -2.19
C LEU A 141 7.21 18.17 -0.82
N VAL A 142 8.52 18.36 -0.63
CA VAL A 142 9.10 18.68 0.69
C VAL A 142 8.50 19.94 1.33
N PRO A 143 8.21 21.03 0.59
CA PRO A 143 7.57 22.20 1.19
C PRO A 143 6.25 21.89 1.91
N ALA A 144 5.46 20.93 1.42
CA ALA A 144 4.20 20.52 2.07
C ALA A 144 4.41 19.55 3.26
N LEU A 145 5.59 18.93 3.36
CA LEU A 145 5.97 18.04 4.47
C LEU A 145 6.62 18.80 5.64
N GLN A 146 7.03 20.05 5.44
CA GLN A 146 7.69 20.89 6.45
C GLN A 146 6.68 21.69 7.27
N TRP A 147 5.94 21.00 8.15
CA TRP A 147 5.04 21.65 9.10
C TRP A 147 5.83 22.40 10.19
N PRO A 148 5.38 23.58 10.64
CA PRO A 148 4.18 24.31 10.20
C PRO A 148 4.39 25.11 8.89
N LEU A 149 3.34 25.18 8.06
CA LEU A 149 3.27 25.93 6.79
C LEU A 149 2.94 27.43 6.98
N THR A 150 3.44 28.05 8.03
CA THR A 150 3.24 29.49 8.30
C THR A 150 4.49 30.29 7.96
N PRO A 151 4.39 31.49 7.33
CA PRO A 151 3.19 32.31 7.07
C PRO A 151 2.37 31.92 5.80
N GLN A 152 1.22 32.57 5.57
CA GLN A 152 0.29 32.26 4.45
C GLN A 152 0.96 32.12 3.07
N PRO A 153 1.93 32.96 2.66
CA PRO A 153 2.60 32.79 1.37
C PRO A 153 3.33 31.44 1.23
N VAL A 154 3.87 30.91 2.33
CA VAL A 154 4.53 29.60 2.37
C VAL A 154 3.51 28.48 2.16
N LEU A 155 2.34 28.55 2.83
CA LEU A 155 1.23 27.63 2.60
C LEU A 155 0.79 27.61 1.14
N GLN A 156 0.58 28.79 0.53
CA GLN A 156 0.16 28.88 -0.86
C GLN A 156 1.18 28.22 -1.80
N GLN A 157 2.46 28.55 -1.62
CA GLN A 157 3.53 27.95 -2.40
C GLN A 157 3.63 26.44 -2.21
N ALA A 158 3.49 25.95 -0.97
CA ALA A 158 3.50 24.53 -0.66
C ALA A 158 2.33 23.79 -1.33
N VAL A 159 1.11 24.36 -1.33
CA VAL A 159 -0.05 23.77 -1.99
C VAL A 159 0.11 23.74 -3.51
N VAL A 160 0.55 24.83 -4.12
CA VAL A 160 0.78 24.86 -5.59
C VAL A 160 1.83 23.83 -5.99
N ARG A 161 2.94 23.74 -5.25
CA ARG A 161 4.01 22.76 -5.51
C ARG A 161 3.54 21.33 -5.26
N LEU A 162 2.74 21.10 -4.21
CA LEU A 162 2.14 19.79 -3.95
C LEU A 162 1.26 19.36 -5.12
N LEU A 163 0.35 20.22 -5.59
CA LEU A 163 -0.52 19.91 -6.73
C LEU A 163 0.28 19.68 -8.01
N ALA A 164 1.29 20.51 -8.28
CA ALA A 164 2.19 20.30 -9.42
C ALA A 164 2.94 18.96 -9.33
N GLY A 165 3.40 18.56 -8.13
CA GLY A 165 3.98 17.23 -7.87
C GLY A 165 2.97 16.10 -8.05
N TRP A 166 1.75 16.28 -7.55
CA TRP A 166 0.66 15.31 -7.58
C TRP A 166 0.26 14.91 -9.00
N PHE A 167 0.25 15.88 -9.93
CA PHE A 167 -0.12 15.62 -11.32
C PHE A 167 1.10 15.37 -12.20
N GLY A 168 2.17 16.14 -12.02
CA GLY A 168 3.36 16.09 -12.88
C GLY A 168 4.21 14.85 -12.68
N LEU A 169 4.50 14.46 -11.43
CA LEU A 169 5.43 13.37 -11.17
C LEU A 169 4.88 12.00 -11.60
N PRO A 170 3.61 11.63 -11.35
CA PRO A 170 3.05 10.40 -11.90
C PRO A 170 3.04 10.35 -13.42
N LEU A 171 2.80 11.49 -14.08
CA LEU A 171 2.86 11.58 -15.54
C LEU A 171 4.26 11.30 -16.06
N LEU A 172 5.28 11.94 -15.48
CA LEU A 172 6.68 11.69 -15.82
C LEU A 172 7.08 10.23 -15.55
N LEU A 173 6.69 9.67 -14.39
CA LEU A 173 6.90 8.26 -14.06
C LEU A 173 6.28 7.34 -15.12
N ALA A 174 5.05 7.60 -15.54
CA ALA A 174 4.37 6.80 -16.55
C ALA A 174 5.03 6.90 -17.92
N LEU A 175 5.63 8.04 -18.27
CA LEU A 175 6.37 8.21 -19.52
C LEU A 175 7.72 7.45 -19.50
N PHE A 176 8.48 7.56 -18.41
CA PHE A 176 9.82 6.97 -18.30
C PHE A 176 9.85 5.49 -17.92
N THR A 177 8.79 4.96 -17.31
CA THR A 177 8.74 3.55 -16.90
C THR A 177 8.56 2.63 -18.11
N LYS A 178 9.30 1.51 -18.20
CA LYS A 178 8.99 0.44 -19.17
C LYS A 178 8.13 -0.63 -18.48
N ALA A 179 7.10 -1.14 -19.16
CA ALA A 179 6.29 -2.23 -18.63
C ALA A 179 7.04 -3.56 -18.80
N ASP A 180 6.92 -4.47 -17.83
CA ASP A 180 7.65 -5.74 -17.86
C ASP A 180 7.19 -6.67 -18.98
N GLY A 181 8.15 -7.25 -19.70
CA GLY A 181 7.89 -8.30 -20.70
C GLY A 181 7.02 -7.84 -21.88
N MET A 182 6.85 -6.53 -22.08
CA MET A 182 6.15 -5.98 -23.23
C MET A 182 7.15 -5.30 -24.16
N GLU A 183 7.31 -5.85 -25.36
CA GLU A 183 7.94 -5.11 -26.45
C GLU A 183 7.02 -3.95 -26.84
N GLN A 184 7.56 -2.74 -26.80
CA GLN A 184 6.80 -1.49 -26.97
C GLN A 184 6.11 -1.38 -28.34
N ASP A 185 6.55 -2.17 -29.31
CA ASP A 185 6.08 -2.12 -30.70
C ASP A 185 4.91 -3.05 -30.99
N GLN A 186 4.60 -4.00 -30.11
CA GLN A 186 3.54 -5.00 -30.34
C GLN A 186 2.15 -4.59 -29.82
N HIS A 187 2.07 -3.51 -29.04
CA HIS A 187 0.85 -3.13 -28.33
C HIS A 187 0.42 -1.68 -28.61
N PRO A 188 -0.89 -1.37 -28.55
CA PRO A 188 -1.38 -0.01 -28.77
C PRO A 188 -0.83 0.93 -27.69
N ARG A 189 -0.23 2.04 -28.12
CA ARG A 189 0.49 2.98 -27.24
C ARG A 189 -0.42 3.67 -26.21
N LEU A 190 -1.65 4.00 -26.59
CA LEU A 190 -2.56 4.77 -25.73
C LEU A 190 -3.09 3.96 -24.52
N PRO A 191 -3.65 2.74 -24.69
CA PRO A 191 -4.03 1.90 -23.55
C PRO A 191 -2.86 1.59 -22.62
N LEU A 192 -1.68 1.35 -23.19
CA LEU A 192 -0.46 1.12 -22.40
C LEU A 192 -0.11 2.34 -21.54
N LEU A 193 -0.07 3.53 -22.15
CA LEU A 193 0.20 4.77 -21.43
C LEU A 193 -0.84 5.03 -20.33
N LEU A 194 -2.13 4.84 -20.63
CA LEU A 194 -3.21 5.02 -19.66
C LEU A 194 -3.05 4.08 -18.46
N LEU A 195 -2.75 2.80 -18.68
CA LEU A 195 -2.56 1.82 -17.62
C LEU A 195 -1.33 2.13 -16.77
N LYS A 196 -0.21 2.52 -17.41
CA LYS A 196 1.00 2.97 -16.71
C LYS A 196 0.71 4.22 -15.87
N LEU A 197 -0.03 5.17 -16.44
CA LEU A 197 -0.41 6.41 -15.75
C LEU A 197 -1.34 6.13 -14.58
N THR A 198 -2.32 5.25 -14.74
CA THR A 198 -3.21 4.82 -13.66
C THR A 198 -2.41 4.19 -12.52
N GLY A 199 -1.47 3.29 -12.83
CA GLY A 199 -0.57 2.71 -11.83
C GLY A 199 0.30 3.74 -11.14
N ALA A 200 0.94 4.62 -11.91
CA ALA A 200 1.77 5.68 -11.36
C ALA A 200 0.96 6.58 -10.40
N VAL A 201 -0.22 7.05 -10.83
CA VAL A 201 -1.10 7.94 -10.05
C VAL A 201 -1.53 7.26 -8.75
N VAL A 202 -2.00 6.01 -8.80
CA VAL A 202 -2.44 5.29 -7.60
C VAL A 202 -1.29 5.05 -6.64
N GLY A 203 -0.18 4.47 -7.13
CA GLY A 203 0.97 4.12 -6.30
C GLY A 203 1.66 5.33 -5.68
N PHE A 204 1.84 6.40 -6.45
CA PHE A 204 2.47 7.64 -6.00
C PHE A 204 1.60 8.39 -5.00
N ASN A 205 0.33 8.66 -5.34
CA ASN A 205 -0.55 9.51 -4.52
C ASN A 205 -0.87 8.87 -3.17
N LEU A 206 -1.04 7.54 -3.12
CA LEU A 206 -1.27 6.83 -1.86
C LEU A 206 -0.12 7.04 -0.87
N VAL A 207 1.12 7.00 -1.36
CA VAL A 207 2.30 7.25 -0.52
C VAL A 207 2.43 8.71 -0.16
N VAL A 208 2.16 9.65 -1.08
CA VAL A 208 2.17 11.09 -0.76
C VAL A 208 1.16 11.42 0.34
N LEU A 209 -0.06 10.85 0.28
CA LEU A 209 -1.05 10.96 1.36
C LEU A 209 -0.49 10.46 2.69
N LEU A 210 0.14 9.29 2.68
CA LEU A 210 0.76 8.72 3.88
C LEU A 210 1.86 9.64 4.41
N LEU A 211 2.72 10.19 3.55
CA LEU A 211 3.77 11.11 3.96
C LEU A 211 3.23 12.40 4.56
N LEU A 212 2.15 12.96 4.00
CA LEU A 212 1.48 14.14 4.57
C LEU A 212 0.91 13.83 5.95
N MET A 213 0.30 12.66 6.14
CA MET A 213 -0.19 12.23 7.45
C MET A 213 0.95 12.01 8.46
N VAL A 214 2.05 11.40 8.04
CA VAL A 214 3.24 11.21 8.90
C VAL A 214 3.88 12.56 9.23
N ALA A 215 3.95 13.50 8.29
CA ALA A 215 4.48 14.84 8.54
C ALA A 215 3.62 15.63 9.53
N ALA A 216 2.29 15.58 9.38
CA ALA A 216 1.36 16.13 10.35
C ALA A 216 1.54 15.46 11.72
N GLY A 217 1.61 14.12 11.74
CA GLY A 217 1.93 13.30 12.92
C GLY A 217 3.18 13.76 13.65
N TRP A 218 4.27 13.91 12.90
CA TRP A 218 5.57 14.35 13.38
C TRP A 218 5.51 15.72 14.05
N TYR A 219 4.77 16.66 13.44
CA TYR A 219 4.54 17.99 13.99
C TYR A 219 3.76 17.96 15.31
N TYR A 220 2.66 17.21 15.40
CA TYR A 220 1.85 17.16 16.63
C TYR A 220 2.54 16.40 17.78
N LEU A 221 3.46 15.50 17.47
CA LEU A 221 4.32 14.88 18.48
C LEU A 221 5.44 15.80 18.97
N LEU A 222 5.49 17.06 18.51
CA LEU A 222 6.49 18.07 18.85
C LEU A 222 7.93 17.59 18.56
N LEU A 223 8.08 16.74 17.54
CA LEU A 223 9.38 16.23 17.13
C LEU A 223 10.14 17.28 16.29
N PRO A 224 11.47 17.36 16.40
CA PRO A 224 12.25 18.33 15.65
C PRO A 224 12.15 18.07 14.13
N PRO A 225 12.19 19.12 13.29
CA PRO A 225 11.99 18.97 11.84
C PRO A 225 13.06 18.08 11.19
N LEU A 226 12.63 17.04 10.47
CA LEU A 226 13.50 16.11 9.74
C LEU A 226 13.90 16.66 8.36
N LEU A 227 14.77 17.67 8.32
CA LEU A 227 15.16 18.34 7.06
C LEU A 227 15.70 17.38 6.00
N TRP A 228 16.59 16.46 6.37
CA TRP A 228 17.13 15.44 5.46
C TRP A 228 16.25 14.20 5.38
N GLY A 229 15.56 13.84 6.46
CA GLY A 229 14.67 12.68 6.49
C GLY A 229 13.60 12.76 5.41
N TRP A 230 12.94 13.91 5.26
CA TRP A 230 11.93 14.09 4.21
C TRP A 230 12.47 13.96 2.80
N ARG A 231 13.70 14.42 2.54
CA ARG A 231 14.32 14.34 1.21
C ARG A 231 14.55 12.89 0.78
N LEU A 232 14.99 12.04 1.71
CA LEU A 232 15.18 10.61 1.48
C LEU A 232 13.83 9.88 1.36
N VAL A 233 12.89 10.20 2.25
CA VAL A 233 11.58 9.54 2.31
C VAL A 233 10.72 9.81 1.07
N VAL A 234 10.92 10.94 0.38
CA VAL A 234 10.28 11.25 -0.91
C VAL A 234 10.71 10.31 -2.06
N LEU A 235 11.73 9.45 -1.87
CA LEU A 235 11.98 8.35 -2.80
C LEU A 235 10.86 7.29 -2.80
N LEU A 236 10.17 7.10 -1.67
CA LEU A 236 9.12 6.08 -1.54
C LEU A 236 7.95 6.27 -2.52
N PRO A 237 7.33 7.47 -2.67
CA PRO A 237 6.26 7.67 -3.64
C PRO A 237 6.73 7.45 -5.08
N LEU A 238 7.96 7.85 -5.42
CA LEU A 238 8.53 7.59 -6.75
C LEU A 238 8.72 6.10 -7.01
N LEU A 239 9.26 5.36 -6.03
CA LEU A 239 9.47 3.92 -6.12
C LEU A 239 8.14 3.17 -6.29
N LEU A 240 7.15 3.44 -5.45
CA LEU A 240 5.85 2.76 -5.55
C LEU A 240 5.08 3.17 -6.80
N GLY A 241 5.15 4.45 -7.22
CA GLY A 241 4.60 4.88 -8.49
C GLY A 241 5.24 4.16 -9.69
N HIS A 242 6.56 4.00 -9.70
CA HIS A 242 7.29 3.25 -10.73
C HIS A 242 6.89 1.76 -10.76
N ILE A 243 6.88 1.09 -9.60
CA ILE A 243 6.49 -0.33 -9.48
C ILE A 243 5.06 -0.53 -9.98
N ALA A 244 4.12 0.33 -9.57
CA ALA A 244 2.73 0.24 -9.99
C ALA A 244 2.57 0.50 -11.49
N ALA A 245 3.26 1.51 -12.05
CA ALA A 245 3.26 1.80 -13.48
C ALA A 245 3.81 0.64 -14.33
N ARG A 246 4.81 -0.08 -13.81
CA ARG A 246 5.42 -1.25 -14.46
C ARG A 246 4.52 -2.48 -14.41
N ARG A 247 3.83 -2.70 -13.29
CA ARG A 247 3.09 -3.93 -13.00
C ARG A 247 1.65 -3.95 -13.54
N ILE A 248 0.91 -2.84 -13.43
CA ILE A 248 -0.52 -2.81 -13.82
C ILE A 248 -0.75 -3.22 -15.27
N PRO A 249 0.03 -2.75 -16.27
CA PRO A 249 -0.14 -3.20 -17.65
C PRO A 249 -0.01 -4.72 -17.78
N VAL A 250 0.97 -5.32 -17.11
CA VAL A 250 1.25 -6.77 -17.17
C VAL A 250 0.13 -7.57 -16.55
N ASP A 251 -0.36 -7.12 -15.39
CA ASP A 251 -1.48 -7.79 -14.72
C ASP A 251 -2.75 -7.72 -15.59
N ARG A 252 -2.98 -6.61 -16.29
CA ARG A 252 -4.09 -6.48 -17.25
C ARG A 252 -3.91 -7.35 -18.49
N LEU A 253 -2.71 -7.40 -19.05
CA LEU A 253 -2.39 -8.27 -20.19
C LEU A 253 -2.65 -9.75 -19.84
N LYS A 254 -2.21 -10.19 -18.65
CA LYS A 254 -2.46 -11.55 -18.15
C LYS A 254 -3.95 -11.82 -17.92
N MET A 255 -4.67 -10.83 -17.37
CA MET A 255 -6.11 -10.95 -17.10
C MET A 255 -6.93 -11.12 -18.38
N TYR A 256 -6.52 -10.49 -19.48
CA TYR A 256 -7.23 -10.54 -20.77
C TYR A 256 -6.50 -11.40 -21.82
N GLN A 257 -5.83 -12.48 -21.38
CA GLN A 257 -5.28 -13.51 -22.26
C GLN A 257 -4.33 -12.99 -23.36
N GLY A 258 -3.55 -11.95 -23.06
CA GLY A 258 -2.60 -11.36 -24.02
C GLY A 258 -3.11 -10.13 -24.75
N GLU A 259 -4.35 -9.70 -24.51
CA GLU A 259 -4.86 -8.44 -25.06
C GLU A 259 -4.77 -7.31 -24.05
N LEU A 260 -4.15 -6.20 -24.43
CA LEU A 260 -4.01 -5.05 -23.54
C LEU A 260 -5.30 -4.22 -23.53
N ARG A 261 -6.16 -4.45 -22.53
CA ARG A 261 -7.42 -3.71 -22.34
C ARG A 261 -7.47 -3.04 -20.97
N ALA A 262 -7.93 -1.79 -20.93
CA ALA A 262 -8.25 -1.11 -19.68
C ALA A 262 -9.64 -1.55 -19.19
N HIS A 263 -9.75 -1.90 -17.92
CA HIS A 263 -11.05 -2.17 -17.30
C HIS A 263 -11.76 -0.84 -17.01
N ALA A 264 -13.09 -0.80 -17.03
CA ALA A 264 -13.87 0.39 -16.63
C ALA A 264 -13.47 0.94 -15.24
N VAL A 265 -12.96 0.06 -14.36
CA VAL A 265 -12.55 0.36 -13.00
C VAL A 265 -11.22 1.12 -12.97
N ASP A 266 -10.36 0.92 -13.96
CA ASP A 266 -9.08 1.65 -14.08
C ASP A 266 -9.32 3.15 -14.29
N TYR A 267 -10.31 3.49 -15.13
CA TYR A 267 -10.72 4.89 -15.34
C TYR A 267 -11.29 5.53 -14.07
N TRP A 268 -12.09 4.78 -13.31
CA TRP A 268 -12.62 5.23 -12.02
C TRP A 268 -11.51 5.48 -11.00
N PHE A 269 -10.55 4.55 -10.87
CA PHE A 269 -9.40 4.74 -9.99
C PHE A 269 -8.57 5.94 -10.42
N PHE A 270 -8.27 6.06 -11.71
CA PHE A 270 -7.54 7.21 -12.24
C PHE A 270 -8.23 8.54 -11.89
N GLY A 271 -9.54 8.67 -12.19
CA GLY A 271 -10.30 9.88 -11.88
C GLY A 271 -10.38 10.18 -10.38
N MET A 272 -10.64 9.17 -9.55
CA MET A 272 -10.73 9.32 -8.10
C MET A 272 -9.41 9.80 -7.48
N TYR A 273 -8.27 9.21 -7.86
CA TYR A 273 -6.97 9.61 -7.32
C TYR A 273 -6.47 10.96 -7.84
N LEU A 274 -6.89 11.38 -9.05
CA LEU A 274 -6.68 12.75 -9.52
C LEU A 274 -7.49 13.75 -8.69
N LEU A 275 -8.78 13.48 -8.49
CA LEU A 275 -9.67 14.34 -7.70
C LEU A 275 -9.21 14.44 -6.24
N THR A 276 -8.71 13.34 -5.68
CA THR A 276 -8.15 13.30 -4.33
C THR A 276 -7.01 14.32 -4.15
N GLY A 277 -6.18 14.53 -5.17
CA GLY A 277 -5.14 15.57 -5.12
C GLY A 277 -5.68 16.97 -4.99
N LEU A 278 -6.70 17.31 -5.77
CA LEU A 278 -7.40 18.60 -5.67
C LEU A 278 -8.03 18.77 -4.29
N MET A 279 -8.68 17.72 -3.78
CA MET A 279 -9.29 17.73 -2.45
C MET A 279 -8.26 17.93 -1.35
N VAL A 280 -7.09 17.27 -1.42
CA VAL A 280 -6.00 17.44 -0.45
C VAL A 280 -5.40 18.83 -0.53
N GLY A 281 -5.16 19.35 -1.72
CA GLY A 281 -4.67 20.72 -1.91
C GLY A 281 -5.65 21.75 -1.36
N ALA A 282 -6.95 21.59 -1.62
CA ALA A 282 -8.00 22.44 -1.08
C ALA A 282 -8.10 22.33 0.46
N ALA A 283 -8.04 21.10 0.99
CA ALA A 283 -8.07 20.83 2.43
C ALA A 283 -6.87 21.46 3.14
N LEU A 284 -5.67 21.40 2.56
CA LEU A 284 -4.51 22.11 3.09
C LEU A 284 -4.72 23.63 2.98
N PHE A 285 -5.09 24.17 1.82
CA PHE A 285 -5.19 25.62 1.67
C PHE A 285 -6.24 26.25 2.60
N TRP A 286 -7.43 25.65 2.71
CA TRP A 286 -8.56 26.20 3.47
C TRP A 286 -8.56 25.70 4.92
N GLY A 287 -8.25 24.42 5.12
CA GLY A 287 -8.29 23.75 6.41
C GLY A 287 -7.00 23.84 7.23
N TYR A 288 -5.87 24.29 6.66
CA TYR A 288 -4.60 24.32 7.39
C TYR A 288 -4.66 25.13 8.68
N ARG A 289 -5.36 26.26 8.73
CA ARG A 289 -5.49 27.03 10.00
C ARG A 289 -6.17 26.22 11.10
N PHE A 290 -7.16 25.41 10.73
CA PHE A 290 -7.85 24.53 11.64
C PHE A 290 -6.96 23.37 12.06
N TRP A 291 -6.23 22.75 11.11
CA TRP A 291 -5.31 21.66 11.40
C TRP A 291 -4.09 22.12 12.21
N ALA A 292 -3.50 23.28 11.93
CA ALA A 292 -2.36 23.82 12.66
C ALA A 292 -2.63 23.97 14.17
N ASN A 293 -3.90 23.97 14.60
CA ASN A 293 -4.26 23.83 16.00
C ASN A 293 -3.84 22.43 16.52
N PRO A 294 -2.93 22.35 17.51
CA PRO A 294 -2.45 21.08 18.03
C PRO A 294 -3.55 20.15 18.54
N ALA A 295 -4.62 20.73 19.11
CA ALA A 295 -5.73 19.97 19.67
C ALA A 295 -6.54 19.27 18.57
N VAL A 296 -6.87 20.01 17.50
CA VAL A 296 -7.55 19.47 16.32
C VAL A 296 -6.71 18.38 15.66
N GLY A 297 -5.44 18.68 15.42
CA GLY A 297 -4.53 17.78 14.76
C GLY A 297 -4.33 16.47 15.50
N THR A 298 -4.06 16.55 16.80
CA THR A 298 -3.94 15.37 17.67
C THR A 298 -5.22 14.55 17.65
N SER A 299 -6.38 15.21 17.71
CA SER A 299 -7.66 14.51 17.64
C SER A 299 -7.85 13.76 16.32
N PHE A 300 -7.52 14.40 15.20
CA PHE A 300 -7.59 13.77 13.87
C PHE A 300 -6.66 12.57 13.75
N LEU A 301 -5.41 12.68 14.22
CA LEU A 301 -4.47 11.56 14.25
C LEU A 301 -5.00 10.38 15.04
N LEU A 302 -5.57 10.65 16.21
CA LEU A 302 -6.11 9.60 17.04
C LEU A 302 -7.30 8.95 16.30
N VAL A 303 -8.21 9.71 15.66
CA VAL A 303 -9.33 9.13 14.88
C VAL A 303 -8.80 8.22 13.78
N MET A 304 -7.77 8.66 13.05
CA MET A 304 -7.11 7.85 12.02
C MET A 304 -6.49 6.57 12.60
N LEU A 305 -5.83 6.66 13.76
CA LEU A 305 -5.32 5.50 14.48
C LEU A 305 -6.45 4.54 14.86
N GLY A 306 -7.59 5.07 15.31
CA GLY A 306 -8.81 4.30 15.60
C GLY A 306 -9.30 3.54 14.37
N ILE A 307 -9.34 4.17 13.20
CA ILE A 307 -9.72 3.55 11.92
C ILE A 307 -8.71 2.45 11.53
N VAL A 308 -7.40 2.71 11.67
CA VAL A 308 -6.36 1.71 11.35
C VAL A 308 -6.45 0.50 12.28
N LEU A 309 -6.65 0.73 13.59
CA LEU A 309 -6.85 -0.33 14.57
C LEU A 309 -8.14 -1.10 14.29
N TRP A 310 -9.21 -0.43 13.84
CA TRP A 310 -10.43 -1.08 13.39
C TRP A 310 -10.21 -1.98 12.18
N GLU A 311 -9.50 -1.52 11.16
CA GLU A 311 -9.25 -2.34 9.96
C GLU A 311 -8.39 -3.57 10.30
N ARG A 312 -7.44 -3.43 11.23
CA ARG A 312 -6.65 -4.55 11.76
C ARG A 312 -7.54 -5.59 12.45
N GLN A 313 -8.68 -5.18 13.03
CA GLN A 313 -9.60 -6.11 13.68
C GLN A 313 -10.36 -7.03 12.73
N LYS A 314 -10.48 -6.70 11.43
CA LYS A 314 -11.02 -7.66 10.45
C LYS A 314 -10.22 -8.97 10.43
N LYS A 315 -8.95 -8.94 10.86
CA LYS A 315 -8.09 -10.12 11.01
C LYS A 315 -8.04 -10.68 12.44
N ARG A 316 -8.42 -9.90 13.46
CA ARG A 316 -8.44 -10.26 14.89
C ARG A 316 -9.51 -9.43 15.63
N PRO A 317 -10.77 -9.88 15.72
CA PRO A 317 -11.87 -9.02 16.17
C PRO A 317 -11.71 -8.64 17.66
N LEU A 318 -11.78 -7.34 17.98
CA LEU A 318 -12.19 -6.93 19.34
C LEU A 318 -13.72 -7.06 19.44
N SER A 319 -14.26 -7.05 20.66
CA SER A 319 -15.70 -7.09 20.83
C SER A 319 -16.36 -5.87 20.17
N PRO A 320 -17.48 -6.04 19.43
CA PRO A 320 -18.19 -4.95 18.77
C PRO A 320 -18.54 -3.78 19.71
N LEU A 321 -18.84 -4.10 20.97
CA LEU A 321 -19.12 -3.14 22.03
C LEU A 321 -17.92 -2.23 22.32
N LEU A 322 -16.73 -2.81 22.52
CA LEU A 322 -15.51 -2.05 22.83
C LEU A 322 -15.18 -1.08 21.69
N LEU A 323 -15.45 -1.49 20.46
CA LEU A 323 -15.20 -0.63 19.32
C LEU A 323 -16.23 0.49 19.17
N ILE A 324 -17.50 0.22 19.37
CA ILE A 324 -18.53 1.27 19.41
C ILE A 324 -18.20 2.29 20.50
N ILE A 325 -17.72 1.83 21.65
CA ILE A 325 -17.28 2.70 22.74
C ILE A 325 -16.04 3.51 22.32
N LEU A 326 -15.02 2.88 21.74
CA LEU A 326 -13.80 3.58 21.31
C LEU A 326 -14.07 4.58 20.18
N LEU A 327 -14.60 4.13 19.05
CA LEU A 327 -14.80 4.93 17.83
C LEU A 327 -16.03 5.84 17.88
N GLY A 328 -17.11 5.39 18.51
CA GLY A 328 -18.37 6.13 18.59
C GLY A 328 -18.46 7.09 19.76
N PHE A 329 -17.70 6.87 20.85
CA PHE A 329 -17.84 7.66 22.08
C PHE A 329 -16.51 8.25 22.55
N ALA A 330 -15.50 7.44 22.85
CA ALA A 330 -14.23 7.92 23.38
C ALA A 330 -13.53 8.88 22.41
N PHE A 331 -13.60 8.59 21.11
CA PHE A 331 -13.00 9.40 20.07
C PHE A 331 -13.62 10.80 19.92
N PRO A 332 -14.94 10.93 19.69
CA PRO A 332 -15.60 12.24 19.64
C PRO A 332 -15.48 13.02 20.95
N LEU A 333 -15.55 12.34 22.11
CA LEU A 333 -15.47 12.99 23.42
C LEU A 333 -14.06 13.52 23.69
N LEU A 334 -13.02 12.77 23.29
CA LEU A 334 -11.64 13.22 23.34
C LEU A 334 -11.40 14.39 22.37
N MET A 335 -12.00 14.34 21.17
CA MET A 335 -12.00 15.45 20.21
C MET A 335 -12.57 16.73 20.83
N ALA A 336 -13.75 16.61 21.43
CA ALA A 336 -14.44 17.72 22.08
C ALA A 336 -13.64 18.24 23.27
N TRP A 337 -13.06 17.35 24.09
CA TRP A 337 -12.23 17.72 25.22
C TRP A 337 -10.95 18.47 24.79
N LEU A 338 -10.24 17.97 23.78
CA LEU A 338 -9.05 18.63 23.22
C LEU A 338 -9.41 20.01 22.66
N LEU A 339 -10.52 20.12 21.92
CA LEU A 339 -11.00 21.39 21.38
C LEU A 339 -11.38 22.41 22.46
N LEU A 340 -12.04 21.97 23.53
CA LEU A 340 -12.54 22.86 24.58
C LEU A 340 -11.46 23.27 25.59
N PHE A 341 -10.51 22.39 25.89
CA PHE A 341 -9.60 22.58 27.03
C PHE A 341 -8.12 22.73 26.65
N VAL A 342 -7.70 22.28 25.47
CA VAL A 342 -6.27 22.31 25.06
C VAL A 342 -5.99 23.35 23.97
N SER A 343 -7.00 23.73 23.18
CA SER A 343 -6.87 24.82 22.22
C SER A 343 -6.82 26.17 22.95
N PRO A 344 -5.74 26.98 22.83
CA PRO A 344 -5.77 28.37 23.28
C PRO A 344 -6.68 29.13 22.32
N ILE A 345 -7.98 29.18 22.63
CA ILE A 345 -9.01 29.91 21.88
C ILE A 345 -8.62 31.40 21.69
N GLY A 346 -7.69 31.92 22.49
CA GLY A 346 -7.20 33.29 22.44
C GLY A 346 -6.40 33.72 21.19
N HIS A 347 -5.98 32.82 20.28
CA HIS A 347 -5.16 33.20 19.11
C HIS A 347 -5.80 32.97 17.74
N VAL A 348 -6.93 32.26 17.66
CA VAL A 348 -7.69 32.20 16.41
C VAL A 348 -8.62 33.40 16.42
N ALA A 349 -8.49 34.31 15.45
CA ALA A 349 -9.35 35.47 15.24
C ALA A 349 -10.78 35.03 14.82
N ILE A 350 -11.44 34.23 15.66
CA ILE A 350 -12.86 33.96 15.61
C ILE A 350 -13.43 34.93 16.64
N ASN A 351 -14.19 35.91 16.16
CA ASN A 351 -14.63 37.07 16.94
C ASN A 351 -15.43 36.74 18.20
N THR A 352 -15.82 35.47 18.40
CA THR A 352 -16.37 34.97 19.67
C THR A 352 -16.01 33.48 19.91
N PRO A 353 -15.79 33.06 21.16
CA PRO A 353 -15.60 31.64 21.52
C PRO A 353 -16.80 30.76 21.11
N ALA A 354 -18.00 31.33 20.99
CA ALA A 354 -19.19 30.64 20.53
C ALA A 354 -19.05 30.12 19.08
N ALA A 355 -18.56 30.94 18.15
CA ALA A 355 -18.38 30.52 16.76
C ALA A 355 -17.29 29.44 16.61
N ALA A 356 -16.27 29.43 17.48
CA ALA A 356 -15.25 28.37 17.49
C ALA A 356 -15.83 27.03 17.95
N ILE A 357 -16.66 27.06 19.00
CA ILE A 357 -17.38 25.88 19.52
C ILE A 357 -18.37 25.35 18.48
N GLU A 358 -19.14 26.22 17.82
CA GLU A 358 -20.08 25.84 16.77
C GLU A 358 -19.37 25.18 15.57
N THR A 359 -18.26 25.76 15.12
CA THR A 359 -17.49 25.20 13.99
C THR A 359 -16.86 23.87 14.35
N GLY A 360 -16.31 23.74 15.57
CA GLY A 360 -15.73 22.50 16.08
C GLY A 360 -16.77 21.37 16.23
N LEU A 361 -17.94 21.69 16.78
CA LEU A 361 -19.06 20.76 16.90
C LEU A 361 -19.58 20.34 15.53
N GLY A 362 -19.82 21.28 14.61
CA GLY A 362 -20.28 20.98 13.25
C GLY A 362 -19.34 20.01 12.53
N LEU A 363 -18.03 20.22 12.67
CA LEU A 363 -17.04 19.34 12.05
C LEU A 363 -17.00 17.95 12.71
N ALA A 364 -17.07 17.88 14.04
CA ALA A 364 -17.16 16.61 14.77
C ALA A 364 -18.40 15.80 14.36
N TYR A 365 -19.54 16.46 14.15
CA TYR A 365 -20.78 15.86 13.67
C TYR A 365 -20.64 15.27 12.27
N VAL A 366 -20.14 16.05 11.32
CA VAL A 366 -19.96 15.62 9.93
C VAL A 366 -18.99 14.43 9.87
N MET A 367 -17.87 14.49 10.62
CA MET A 367 -16.91 13.39 10.69
C MET A 367 -17.51 12.13 11.33
N SER A 368 -18.35 12.27 12.36
CA SER A 368 -19.02 11.14 13.02
C SER A 368 -20.02 10.45 12.10
N LEU A 369 -20.83 11.20 11.35
CA LEU A 369 -21.75 10.65 10.34
C LEU A 369 -21.01 9.96 9.21
N TRP A 370 -19.93 10.56 8.73
CA TRP A 370 -19.12 10.00 7.66
C TRP A 370 -18.45 8.69 8.10
N SER A 371 -17.87 8.67 9.30
CA SER A 371 -17.29 7.47 9.91
C SER A 371 -18.34 6.37 10.14
N LEU A 372 -19.53 6.72 10.65
CA LEU A 372 -20.63 5.77 10.84
C LEU A 372 -21.10 5.17 9.51
N GLY A 373 -21.27 6.00 8.49
CA GLY A 373 -21.67 5.55 7.14
C GLY A 373 -20.66 4.59 6.52
N LEU A 374 -19.36 4.94 6.57
CA LEU A 374 -18.27 4.05 6.14
C LEU A 374 -18.24 2.75 6.94
N THR A 375 -18.44 2.82 8.26
CA THR A 375 -18.42 1.65 9.14
C THR A 375 -19.56 0.68 8.82
N LEU A 376 -20.78 1.20 8.60
CA LEU A 376 -21.94 0.41 8.21
C LEU A 376 -21.75 -0.21 6.81
N GLN A 377 -21.21 0.56 5.86
CA GLN A 377 -20.96 0.09 4.51
C GLN A 377 -19.94 -1.06 4.46
N LEU A 378 -18.87 -0.96 5.26
CA LEU A 378 -17.83 -1.99 5.33
C LEU A 378 -18.30 -3.27 6.05
N ARG A 379 -19.29 -3.19 6.95
CA ARG A 379 -19.81 -4.35 7.69
C ARG A 379 -21.02 -5.01 7.06
N THR A 380 -21.83 -4.27 6.32
CA THR A 380 -23.08 -4.77 5.72
C THR A 380 -23.11 -4.48 4.21
N PRO A 381 -22.41 -5.28 3.39
CA PRO A 381 -22.36 -5.09 1.94
C PRO A 381 -23.73 -5.23 1.25
N SER A 382 -24.71 -5.87 1.89
CA SER A 382 -26.10 -5.88 1.46
C SER A 382 -26.75 -4.49 1.59
N LEU A 383 -26.45 -3.77 2.66
CA LEU A 383 -26.95 -2.42 2.93
C LEU A 383 -26.37 -1.40 1.95
N SER A 384 -25.13 -1.59 1.48
CA SER A 384 -24.52 -0.72 0.45
C SER A 384 -25.20 -0.84 -0.92
N ARG A 385 -25.95 -1.92 -1.19
CA ARG A 385 -26.78 -2.03 -2.39
C ARG A 385 -28.11 -1.30 -2.26
N GLN A 386 -28.64 -1.15 -1.03
CA GLN A 386 -29.95 -0.57 -0.77
C GLN A 386 -29.89 0.92 -0.43
N LEU A 387 -28.83 1.37 0.23
CA LEU A 387 -28.52 2.79 0.42
C LEU A 387 -27.30 3.14 -0.43
N PRO A 388 -27.49 3.61 -1.68
CA PRO A 388 -26.37 4.16 -2.43
C PRO A 388 -25.75 5.31 -1.64
N ILE A 389 -24.46 5.54 -1.81
CA ILE A 389 -23.69 6.64 -1.19
C ILE A 389 -24.42 8.00 -1.31
N GLY A 390 -25.24 8.17 -2.35
CA GLY A 390 -26.15 9.31 -2.51
C GLY A 390 -27.18 9.51 -1.39
N GLY A 391 -27.70 8.45 -0.77
CA GLY A 391 -28.65 8.51 0.35
C GLY A 391 -28.00 8.96 1.66
N LEU A 392 -26.79 8.48 1.97
CA LEU A 392 -26.00 8.97 3.11
C LEU A 392 -25.51 10.41 2.87
N LEU A 393 -25.16 10.77 1.64
CA LEU A 393 -24.87 12.15 1.25
C LEU A 393 -26.11 13.05 1.35
N LEU A 394 -27.29 12.59 0.91
CA LEU A 394 -28.55 13.31 1.04
C LEU A 394 -28.99 13.45 2.51
N LEU A 395 -28.73 12.44 3.34
CA LEU A 395 -28.96 12.51 4.78
C LEU A 395 -27.97 13.46 5.44
N ALA A 396 -26.69 13.44 5.05
CA ALA A 396 -25.70 14.39 5.55
C ALA A 396 -25.99 15.82 5.09
N VAL A 397 -26.44 16.02 3.84
CA VAL A 397 -26.89 17.31 3.29
C VAL A 397 -28.19 17.77 3.95
N GLY A 398 -29.15 16.87 4.17
CA GLY A 398 -30.41 17.14 4.88
C GLY A 398 -30.18 17.47 6.35
N LEU A 399 -29.25 16.78 7.01
CA LEU A 399 -28.85 17.08 8.38
C LEU A 399 -28.04 18.38 8.44
N SER A 400 -27.23 18.68 7.43
CA SER A 400 -26.52 19.98 7.32
C SER A 400 -27.50 21.13 7.06
N LEU A 401 -28.56 20.92 6.28
CA LEU A 401 -29.66 21.86 6.07
C LEU A 401 -30.53 22.01 7.33
N TYR A 402 -30.80 20.92 8.05
CA TYR A 402 -31.46 20.95 9.37
C TYR A 402 -30.60 21.68 10.41
N LEU A 403 -29.28 21.45 10.39
CA LEU A 403 -28.29 22.17 11.18
C LEU A 403 -28.10 23.63 10.71
N LEU A 404 -28.59 24.00 9.53
CA LEU A 404 -28.66 25.39 9.06
C LEU A 404 -29.92 26.09 9.60
N VAL A 405 -31.03 25.35 9.74
CA VAL A 405 -32.28 25.79 10.38
C VAL A 405 -32.13 25.90 11.92
N TRP A 406 -31.09 25.27 12.47
CA TRP A 406 -30.64 25.12 13.88
C TRP A 406 -30.42 26.37 14.74
N LYS A 407 -30.67 27.59 14.27
CA LYS A 407 -30.58 28.78 15.16
C LYS A 407 -31.59 28.77 16.31
N LEU A 408 -32.45 27.76 16.43
CA LEU A 408 -33.60 27.72 17.35
C LEU A 408 -33.50 26.67 18.49
N VAL A 409 -32.52 25.77 18.52
CA VAL A 409 -32.45 24.68 19.53
C VAL A 409 -31.08 24.59 20.21
N PRO A 410 -31.00 24.49 21.56
CA PRO A 410 -29.72 24.37 22.28
C PRO A 410 -28.88 23.18 21.82
N ALA A 411 -27.58 23.41 21.57
CA ALA A 411 -26.65 22.43 20.98
C ALA A 411 -26.54 21.09 21.73
N TRP A 412 -26.74 21.09 23.06
CA TRP A 412 -26.66 19.87 23.88
C TRP A 412 -27.85 18.91 23.70
N LEU A 413 -29.06 19.44 23.45
CA LEU A 413 -30.26 18.65 23.15
C LEU A 413 -30.12 17.92 21.81
N ASN A 414 -29.46 18.56 20.84
CA ASN A 414 -29.16 17.93 19.56
C ASN A 414 -28.08 16.85 19.67
N LEU A 415 -27.06 17.05 20.52
CA LEU A 415 -26.07 16.00 20.81
C LEU A 415 -26.75 14.76 21.38
N LEU A 416 -27.67 14.95 22.33
CA LEU A 416 -28.45 13.86 22.89
C LEU A 416 -29.31 13.17 21.83
N GLY A 417 -30.05 13.93 21.02
CA GLY A 417 -30.89 13.40 19.94
C GLY A 417 -30.09 12.63 18.88
N PHE A 418 -28.91 13.14 18.51
CA PHE A 418 -28.00 12.47 17.58
C PHE A 418 -27.45 11.16 18.15
N VAL A 419 -27.02 11.16 19.40
CA VAL A 419 -26.54 9.95 20.08
C VAL A 419 -27.65 8.90 20.12
N VAL A 420 -28.88 9.28 20.47
CA VAL A 420 -30.04 8.37 20.48
C VAL A 420 -30.36 7.85 19.08
N ALA A 421 -30.36 8.70 18.05
CA ALA A 421 -30.63 8.29 16.67
C ALA A 421 -29.53 7.36 16.11
N ALA A 422 -28.26 7.65 16.38
CA ALA A 422 -27.14 6.81 15.98
C ALA A 422 -27.19 5.45 16.68
N MET A 423 -27.50 5.42 18.00
CA MET A 423 -27.70 4.17 18.75
C MET A 423 -28.90 3.37 18.20
N GLY A 424 -29.99 4.04 17.83
CA GLY A 424 -31.16 3.40 17.20
C GLY A 424 -30.84 2.78 15.84
N LEU A 425 -30.13 3.50 14.96
CA LEU A 425 -29.70 3.00 13.66
C LEU A 425 -28.74 1.82 13.77
N ILE A 426 -27.80 1.88 14.72
CA ILE A 426 -26.88 0.77 15.02
C ILE A 426 -27.68 -0.44 15.52
N GLY A 427 -28.56 -0.25 16.50
CA GLY A 427 -29.40 -1.32 17.03
C GLY A 427 -30.28 -1.98 15.96
N TRP A 428 -30.88 -1.17 15.09
CA TRP A 428 -31.66 -1.65 13.95
C TRP A 428 -30.81 -2.47 12.97
N GLY A 429 -29.63 -1.99 12.60
CA GLY A 429 -28.71 -2.71 11.71
C GLY A 429 -28.27 -4.08 12.25
N TYR A 430 -28.12 -4.22 13.57
CA TYR A 430 -27.82 -5.51 14.22
C TYR A 430 -29.05 -6.41 14.41
N SER A 431 -30.25 -5.85 14.42
CA SER A 431 -31.49 -6.63 14.52
C SER A 431 -31.89 -7.31 13.22
N GLN A 432 -31.31 -6.88 12.09
CA GLN A 432 -31.55 -7.53 10.80
C GLN A 432 -30.90 -8.92 10.80
N PRO A 433 -31.65 -9.99 10.50
CA PRO A 433 -31.07 -11.32 10.37
C PRO A 433 -29.99 -11.29 9.28
N PRO A 434 -28.88 -12.04 9.46
CA PRO A 434 -27.87 -12.15 8.42
C PRO A 434 -28.56 -12.59 7.13
N ALA A 435 -28.30 -11.87 6.03
CA ALA A 435 -28.87 -12.23 4.73
C ALA A 435 -28.53 -13.70 4.50
N GLU A 436 -29.56 -14.56 4.44
CA GLU A 436 -29.38 -15.96 4.10
C GLU A 436 -28.59 -15.98 2.80
N ASP A 437 -27.38 -16.55 2.85
CA ASP A 437 -26.59 -16.85 1.66
C ASP A 437 -27.48 -17.75 0.81
N THR A 438 -28.15 -17.16 -0.17
CA THR A 438 -28.88 -17.88 -1.19
C THR A 438 -27.83 -18.68 -1.93
N LYS A 439 -27.61 -19.92 -1.47
CA LYS A 439 -26.82 -20.90 -2.18
C LYS A 439 -27.31 -20.85 -3.62
N PRO A 440 -26.43 -20.58 -4.60
CA PRO A 440 -26.82 -20.66 -5.99
C PRO A 440 -27.46 -22.05 -6.18
N PRO A 441 -28.64 -22.14 -6.83
CA PRO A 441 -29.32 -23.41 -7.00
C PRO A 441 -28.31 -24.40 -7.55
N ALA A 442 -28.13 -25.51 -6.82
CA ALA A 442 -27.19 -26.55 -7.20
C ALA A 442 -27.45 -26.89 -8.67
N GLY A 443 -26.41 -26.73 -9.50
CA GLY A 443 -26.50 -26.70 -10.95
C GLY A 443 -27.38 -27.83 -11.48
N GLY A 444 -28.46 -27.46 -12.16
CA GLY A 444 -29.14 -28.36 -13.06
C GLY A 444 -28.13 -28.82 -14.10
N SER A 445 -27.80 -30.11 -14.07
CA SER A 445 -27.07 -30.80 -15.14
C SER A 445 -27.73 -30.45 -16.47
N PRO A 446 -27.02 -29.86 -17.45
CA PRO A 446 -27.52 -29.82 -18.82
C PRO A 446 -27.54 -31.25 -19.33
N GLY A 447 -28.72 -31.87 -19.37
CA GLY A 447 -28.94 -33.09 -20.13
C GLY A 447 -28.86 -32.77 -21.61
N GLY A 448 -27.82 -33.28 -22.27
CA GLY A 448 -27.61 -33.30 -23.71
C GLY A 448 -26.83 -34.54 -24.08
#